data_AF-A0AAD9W3X9-F1
#
_entry.id   AF-A0AAD9W3X9-F1
#
_cell.length_a   1.000
_cell.length_b   1.000
_cell.length_c   1.000
_cell.angle_alpha   90.00
_cell.angle_beta   90.00
_cell.angle_gamma   90.00
#
_symmetry.space_group_name_H-M   'P 1'
#
loop_
_entity.id
_entity.type
_entity.pdbx_description
1 polymer ?
#
loop_
_entity_poly.entity_id
_entity_poly.type
_entity_poly.pdbx_seq_one_letter_code
_entity_poly.pdbx_strand_id
1 'polypeptide(L)'
;MVATPTTVTMSTAGLSNGTMVSDLPPLPAYTTAPIPDLLPWISDFWLSVIGPHIAYWVVSGIFHIIDVYDLFPQYRLHTPEEIAQRNLASRWQVARDVIIEQIIQMATAAVLSLTEPEQVTGMENYDVAVWATRIRLAQRALPSVLGLIGLNAAAISKNMSASHPLLAGALAGGKYPFLTSFDATSDVSVPAFATWELVLAKAIYWLIIPGFQFWVAVAFLDSWQYFWHRAMHVNKWMYTHWHARHHRLYVPYAYGALYNHPVEGFVLDTAGAGLAYKVSLMSPRMSIFFYISSTIKTVDDHCGYALPWDPLQNITSNNATYHDIHHQSWGIKTNFSQPFFTIWDRWLGTMWEGDTSLKYERTRENAKLKSEKKSLAAAKQ
;
A
#
# COMPACT_ATOMS: atom_id res chain seq x y z
N MET A 1 -27.16 7.95 -21.67
CA MET A 1 -28.05 8.91 -20.98
C MET A 1 -27.15 9.90 -20.27
N VAL A 2 -27.24 11.18 -20.62
CA VAL A 2 -26.42 12.25 -20.04
C VAL A 2 -26.90 12.43 -18.60
N ALA A 3 -26.08 12.03 -17.63
CA ALA A 3 -26.36 12.27 -16.22
C ALA A 3 -26.27 13.78 -15.97
N THR A 4 -27.40 14.40 -15.68
CA THR A 4 -27.47 15.77 -15.18
C THR A 4 -26.64 15.89 -13.90
N PRO A 5 -25.81 16.94 -13.73
CA PRO A 5 -25.09 17.16 -12.48
C PRO A 5 -26.11 17.32 -11.35
N THR A 6 -26.09 16.42 -10.38
CA THR A 6 -26.89 16.53 -9.16
C THR A 6 -26.29 17.65 -8.33
N THR A 7 -26.78 18.87 -8.49
CA THR A 7 -26.44 19.99 -7.60
C THR A 7 -27.05 19.70 -6.24
N VAL A 8 -26.34 18.99 -5.38
CA VAL A 8 -26.64 19.02 -3.94
C VAL A 8 -26.12 20.36 -3.45
N THR A 9 -26.89 21.42 -3.68
CA THR A 9 -26.88 22.55 -2.76
C THR A 9 -27.39 22.01 -1.44
N MET A 10 -26.50 21.53 -0.58
CA MET A 10 -26.73 21.72 0.85
C MET A 10 -26.70 23.23 1.07
N SER A 11 -27.82 23.88 0.79
CA SER A 11 -28.21 25.04 1.55
C SER A 11 -28.26 24.53 2.97
N THR A 12 -27.22 24.83 3.75
CA THR A 12 -27.39 24.93 5.19
C THR A 12 -28.41 26.03 5.37
N ALA A 13 -29.69 25.65 5.28
CA ALA A 13 -30.80 26.46 5.73
C ALA A 13 -30.37 26.98 7.10
N GLY A 14 -30.25 28.30 7.19
CA GLY A 14 -29.66 28.96 8.34
C GLY A 14 -30.28 28.44 9.62
N LEU A 15 -29.55 27.59 10.32
CA LEU A 15 -29.54 27.66 11.77
C LEU A 15 -28.66 28.86 12.10
N SER A 16 -29.23 30.05 11.87
CA SER A 16 -28.83 31.26 12.56
C SER A 16 -29.12 31.05 14.04
N ASN A 17 -28.28 30.26 14.71
CA ASN A 17 -28.20 30.30 16.15
C ASN A 17 -27.42 31.57 16.47
N GLY A 18 -28.14 32.70 16.47
CA GLY A 18 -27.65 33.97 16.96
C GLY A 18 -27.38 33.85 18.45
N THR A 19 -26.19 33.38 18.81
CA THR A 19 -25.52 33.51 20.12
C THR A 19 -24.20 32.76 20.01
N MET A 20 -23.09 33.49 20.14
CA MET A 20 -21.69 33.16 19.83
C MET A 20 -21.28 33.50 18.39
N VAL A 21 -20.88 34.77 18.15
CA VAL A 21 -19.92 35.05 17.07
C VAL A 21 -18.69 34.21 17.40
N SER A 22 -18.52 33.11 16.69
CA SER A 22 -17.40 32.21 16.91
C SER A 22 -16.11 32.93 16.52
N ASP A 23 -15.10 32.98 17.38
CA ASP A 23 -13.73 33.45 17.07
C ASP A 23 -13.03 32.59 15.97
N LEU A 24 -13.74 31.62 15.40
CA LEU A 24 -13.22 30.72 14.37
C LEU A 24 -13.54 31.28 12.97
N PRO A 25 -12.61 31.15 12.02
CA PRO A 25 -12.88 31.47 10.64
C PRO A 25 -14.06 30.64 10.10
N PRO A 26 -14.95 31.22 9.27
CA PRO A 26 -16.03 30.48 8.66
C PRO A 26 -15.50 29.43 7.69
N LEU A 27 -16.24 28.33 7.53
CA LEU A 27 -15.92 27.31 6.54
C LEU A 27 -16.32 27.80 5.13
N PRO A 28 -15.51 27.56 4.10
CA PRO A 28 -15.83 28.00 2.75
C PRO A 28 -17.01 27.20 2.19
N ALA A 29 -17.88 27.86 1.41
CA ALA A 29 -18.91 27.15 0.65
C ALA A 29 -18.27 26.19 -0.37
N TYR A 30 -18.98 25.12 -0.71
CA TYR A 30 -18.55 24.13 -1.68
C TYR A 30 -19.71 23.65 -2.55
N THR A 31 -19.36 23.13 -3.72
CA THR A 31 -20.28 22.41 -4.61
C THR A 31 -19.60 21.12 -5.01
N THR A 32 -20.34 20.01 -4.97
CA THR A 32 -19.80 18.71 -5.37
C THR A 32 -20.05 18.40 -6.83
N ALA A 33 -19.14 17.67 -7.43
CA ALA A 33 -19.31 17.04 -8.74
C ALA A 33 -18.65 15.65 -8.73
N PRO A 34 -19.09 14.71 -9.57
CA PRO A 34 -18.36 13.45 -9.76
C PRO A 34 -16.90 13.72 -10.12
N ILE A 35 -15.99 12.96 -9.50
CA ILE A 35 -14.58 13.08 -9.82
C ILE A 35 -14.34 12.53 -11.25
N PRO A 36 -13.59 13.24 -12.11
CA PRO A 36 -13.24 12.70 -13.43
C PRO A 36 -12.28 11.53 -13.28
N ASP A 37 -12.34 10.57 -14.20
CA ASP A 37 -11.43 9.43 -14.24
C ASP A 37 -9.95 9.88 -14.18
N LEU A 38 -9.11 9.08 -13.52
CA LEU A 38 -7.68 9.35 -13.37
C LEU A 38 -6.95 9.44 -14.72
N LEU A 39 -7.38 8.61 -15.68
CA LEU A 39 -6.82 8.54 -17.02
C LEU A 39 -7.92 8.82 -18.04
N PRO A 40 -7.67 9.66 -19.06
CA PRO A 40 -8.73 10.09 -19.98
C PRO A 40 -9.24 8.97 -20.92
N TRP A 41 -8.61 7.80 -20.93
CA TRP A 41 -8.87 6.71 -21.87
C TRP A 41 -9.36 5.42 -21.21
N ILE A 42 -9.46 5.38 -19.87
CA ILE A 42 -9.97 4.23 -19.11
C ILE A 42 -10.65 4.73 -17.85
N SER A 43 -11.83 4.20 -17.54
CA SER A 43 -12.51 4.57 -16.30
C SER A 43 -11.79 4.05 -15.07
N ASP A 44 -11.93 4.74 -13.93
CA ASP A 44 -11.36 4.28 -12.65
C ASP A 44 -11.84 2.87 -12.29
N PHE A 45 -13.07 2.51 -12.69
CA PHE A 45 -13.63 1.16 -12.56
C PHE A 45 -12.80 0.11 -13.32
N TRP A 46 -12.55 0.33 -14.62
CA TRP A 46 -11.78 -0.65 -15.39
C TRP A 46 -10.31 -0.64 -14.97
N LEU A 47 -9.77 0.52 -14.63
CA LEU A 47 -8.40 0.65 -14.16
C LEU A 47 -8.17 -0.12 -12.85
N SER A 48 -9.12 -0.10 -11.90
CA SER A 48 -9.03 -0.91 -10.68
C SER A 48 -9.10 -2.40 -10.95
N VAL A 49 -9.91 -2.82 -11.94
CA VAL A 49 -10.11 -4.23 -12.30
C VAL A 49 -8.92 -4.80 -13.07
N ILE A 50 -8.38 -4.10 -14.08
CA ILE A 50 -7.37 -4.67 -14.98
C ILE A 50 -5.95 -4.16 -14.70
N GLY A 51 -5.81 -2.99 -14.06
CA GLY A 51 -4.52 -2.33 -13.82
C GLY A 51 -3.51 -3.21 -13.08
N PRO A 52 -3.86 -3.85 -11.95
CA PRO A 52 -2.95 -4.74 -11.23
C PRO A 52 -2.44 -5.90 -12.09
N HIS A 53 -3.27 -6.47 -12.96
CA HIS A 53 -2.91 -7.59 -13.82
C HIS A 53 -2.02 -7.16 -15.00
N ILE A 54 -2.26 -5.97 -15.57
CA ILE A 54 -1.34 -5.40 -16.56
C ILE A 54 0.03 -5.18 -15.91
N ALA A 55 0.07 -4.58 -14.71
CA ALA A 55 1.33 -4.38 -13.98
C ALA A 55 2.03 -5.70 -13.68
N TYR A 56 1.29 -6.73 -13.27
CA TYR A 56 1.81 -8.09 -13.05
C TYR A 56 2.57 -8.62 -14.27
N TRP A 57 1.93 -8.60 -15.45
CA TRP A 57 2.51 -9.16 -16.67
C TRP A 57 3.63 -8.29 -17.24
N VAL A 58 3.55 -6.96 -17.10
CA VAL A 58 4.62 -6.05 -17.52
C VAL A 58 5.88 -6.30 -16.70
N VAL A 59 5.79 -6.29 -15.37
CA VAL A 59 6.95 -6.50 -14.49
C VAL A 59 7.48 -7.93 -14.63
N SER A 60 6.59 -8.91 -14.71
CA SER A 60 7.00 -10.29 -14.96
C SER A 60 7.70 -10.46 -16.30
N GLY A 61 7.23 -9.77 -17.34
CA GLY A 61 7.84 -9.76 -18.67
C GLY A 61 9.24 -9.16 -18.66
N ILE A 62 9.47 -8.08 -17.89
CA ILE A 62 10.79 -7.48 -17.71
C ILE A 62 11.77 -8.51 -17.12
N PHE A 63 11.41 -9.15 -16.01
CA PHE A 63 12.25 -10.19 -15.40
C PHE A 63 12.42 -11.42 -16.29
N HIS A 64 11.39 -11.77 -17.07
CA HIS A 64 11.48 -12.85 -18.04
C HIS A 64 12.48 -12.54 -19.16
N ILE A 65 12.52 -11.30 -19.65
CA ILE A 65 13.52 -10.83 -20.63
C ILE A 65 14.92 -10.88 -20.00
N ILE A 66 15.08 -10.37 -18.77
CA ILE A 66 16.36 -10.46 -18.04
C ILE A 66 16.85 -11.90 -17.96
N ASP A 67 15.94 -12.84 -17.69
CA ASP A 67 16.24 -14.26 -17.57
C ASP A 67 16.63 -14.91 -18.89
N VAL A 68 15.82 -14.71 -19.94
CA VAL A 68 16.05 -15.34 -21.26
C VAL A 68 17.31 -14.82 -21.94
N TYR A 69 17.63 -13.53 -21.79
CA TYR A 69 18.82 -12.92 -22.39
C TYR A 69 20.06 -12.94 -21.48
N ASP A 70 19.95 -13.51 -20.29
CA ASP A 70 21.06 -13.63 -19.33
C ASP A 70 21.75 -12.29 -19.03
N LEU A 71 20.97 -11.22 -18.80
CA LEU A 71 21.51 -9.85 -18.71
C LEU A 71 22.29 -9.58 -17.42
N PHE A 72 21.95 -10.28 -16.33
CA PHE A 72 22.51 -10.03 -14.99
C PHE A 72 22.80 -11.33 -14.20
N PRO A 73 23.58 -12.28 -14.76
CA PRO A 73 23.77 -13.60 -14.18
C PRO A 73 24.40 -13.57 -12.78
N GLN A 74 25.22 -12.56 -12.47
CA GLN A 74 25.86 -12.39 -11.16
C GLN A 74 24.88 -12.11 -10.01
N TYR A 75 23.66 -11.66 -10.32
CA TYR A 75 22.60 -11.37 -9.34
C TYR A 75 21.48 -12.42 -9.36
N ARG A 76 21.57 -13.43 -10.23
CA ARG A 76 20.59 -14.52 -10.32
C ARG A 76 20.79 -15.47 -9.13
N LEU A 77 19.69 -15.85 -8.48
CA LEU A 77 19.73 -16.72 -7.30
C LEU A 77 20.05 -18.19 -7.65
N HIS A 78 19.50 -18.69 -8.76
CA HIS A 78 19.63 -20.08 -9.22
C HIS A 78 20.06 -20.15 -10.68
N THR A 79 20.78 -21.19 -11.05
CA THR A 79 21.19 -21.45 -12.44
C THR A 79 20.01 -21.87 -13.33
N PRO A 80 20.07 -21.66 -14.67
CA PRO A 80 19.06 -22.18 -15.60
C PRO A 80 18.85 -23.70 -15.47
N GLU A 81 19.89 -24.45 -15.18
CA GLU A 81 19.83 -25.89 -14.93
C GLU A 81 18.99 -26.21 -13.69
N GLU A 82 19.14 -25.46 -12.60
CA GLU A 82 18.32 -25.62 -11.39
C GLU A 82 16.86 -25.32 -11.69
N ILE A 83 16.56 -24.22 -12.39
CA ILE A 83 15.20 -23.84 -12.79
C ILE A 83 14.54 -24.99 -13.58
N ALA A 84 15.24 -25.52 -14.58
CA ALA A 84 14.72 -26.56 -15.46
C ALA A 84 14.55 -27.93 -14.77
N GLN A 85 15.37 -28.22 -13.74
CA GLN A 85 15.41 -29.54 -13.12
C GLN A 85 14.59 -29.65 -11.82
N ARG A 86 14.39 -28.55 -11.10
CA ARG A 86 13.80 -28.56 -9.76
C ARG A 86 12.32 -28.21 -9.75
N ASN A 87 11.86 -27.38 -10.68
CA ASN A 87 10.46 -27.00 -10.78
C ASN A 87 9.61 -28.17 -11.29
N LEU A 88 8.53 -28.49 -10.57
CA LEU A 88 7.62 -29.60 -10.85
C LEU A 88 6.39 -29.19 -11.67
N ALA A 89 6.28 -27.90 -12.00
CA ALA A 89 5.21 -27.35 -12.84
C ALA A 89 5.81 -26.83 -14.14
N SER A 90 5.13 -27.11 -15.26
CA SER A 90 5.50 -26.52 -16.54
C SER A 90 5.13 -25.03 -16.58
N ARG A 91 5.87 -24.25 -17.36
CA ARG A 91 5.59 -22.81 -17.55
C ARG A 91 4.15 -22.55 -18.03
N TRP A 92 3.59 -23.44 -18.85
CA TRP A 92 2.20 -23.37 -19.31
C TRP A 92 1.19 -23.57 -18.18
N GLN A 93 1.40 -24.58 -17.31
CA GLN A 93 0.53 -24.81 -16.15
C GLN A 93 0.52 -23.59 -15.23
N VAL A 94 1.69 -22.99 -15.00
CA VAL A 94 1.84 -21.77 -14.20
C VAL A 94 1.07 -20.62 -14.82
N ALA A 95 1.30 -20.31 -16.11
CA ALA A 95 0.61 -19.21 -16.78
C ALA A 95 -0.91 -19.40 -16.78
N ARG A 96 -1.40 -20.62 -17.04
CA ARG A 96 -2.84 -20.93 -17.00
C ARG A 96 -3.44 -20.68 -15.62
N ASP A 97 -2.80 -21.18 -14.57
CA ASP A 97 -3.34 -21.09 -13.20
C ASP A 97 -3.28 -19.65 -12.69
N VAL A 98 -2.25 -18.87 -13.07
CA VAL A 98 -2.20 -17.42 -12.81
C VAL A 98 -3.36 -16.68 -13.47
N ILE A 99 -3.71 -17.01 -14.72
CA ILE A 99 -4.87 -16.39 -15.39
C ILE A 99 -6.18 -16.75 -14.67
N ILE A 100 -6.33 -17.97 -14.18
CA ILE A 100 -7.50 -18.37 -13.38
C ILE A 100 -7.60 -17.51 -12.11
N GLU A 101 -6.49 -17.34 -11.40
CA GLU A 101 -6.44 -16.51 -10.19
C GLU A 101 -6.76 -15.04 -10.51
N GLN A 102 -6.22 -14.49 -11.60
CA GLN A 102 -6.52 -13.14 -12.04
C GLN A 102 -8.00 -12.96 -12.43
N ILE A 103 -8.67 -13.98 -12.97
CA ILE A 103 -10.13 -13.93 -13.23
C ILE A 103 -10.91 -13.78 -11.92
N ILE A 104 -10.51 -14.50 -10.87
CA ILE A 104 -11.13 -14.40 -9.53
C ILE A 104 -10.89 -13.02 -8.93
N GLN A 105 -9.65 -12.51 -9.05
CA GLN A 105 -9.29 -11.17 -8.59
C GLN A 105 -10.10 -10.09 -9.33
N MET A 106 -10.20 -10.16 -10.67
CA MET A 106 -10.98 -9.23 -11.48
C MET A 106 -12.46 -9.24 -11.11
N ALA A 107 -13.06 -10.43 -10.93
CA ALA A 107 -14.45 -10.56 -10.52
C ALA A 107 -14.69 -9.95 -9.14
N THR A 108 -13.80 -10.20 -8.18
CA THR A 108 -13.90 -9.64 -6.83
C THR A 108 -13.71 -8.12 -6.82
N ALA A 109 -12.72 -7.62 -7.57
CA ALA A 109 -12.47 -6.19 -7.73
C ALA A 109 -13.67 -5.48 -8.34
N ALA A 110 -14.28 -6.06 -9.39
CA ALA A 110 -15.50 -5.53 -10.00
C ALA A 110 -16.65 -5.45 -9.00
N VAL A 111 -16.89 -6.52 -8.22
CA VAL A 111 -17.93 -6.52 -7.18
C VAL A 111 -17.64 -5.44 -6.13
N LEU A 112 -16.40 -5.35 -5.63
CA LEU A 112 -16.01 -4.32 -4.66
C LEU A 112 -16.25 -2.92 -5.23
N SER A 113 -15.77 -2.62 -6.44
CA SER A 113 -15.94 -1.32 -7.08
C SER A 113 -17.41 -0.96 -7.34
N LEU A 114 -18.27 -1.93 -7.68
CA LEU A 114 -19.71 -1.70 -7.83
C LEU A 114 -20.44 -1.42 -6.51
N THR A 115 -19.86 -1.80 -5.37
CA THR A 115 -20.41 -1.50 -4.04
C THR A 115 -19.94 -0.17 -3.46
N GLU A 116 -19.03 0.53 -4.15
CA GLU A 116 -18.53 1.82 -3.69
C GLU A 116 -19.51 2.95 -4.02
N PRO A 117 -19.67 3.94 -3.12
CA PRO A 117 -20.36 5.16 -3.48
C PRO A 117 -19.59 5.90 -4.57
N GLU A 118 -20.33 6.62 -5.43
CA GLU A 118 -19.73 7.48 -6.44
C GLU A 118 -18.79 8.50 -5.79
N GLN A 119 -17.56 8.57 -6.30
CA GLN A 119 -16.58 9.51 -5.79
C GLN A 119 -16.87 10.92 -6.27
N VAL A 120 -16.86 11.88 -5.35
CA VAL A 120 -17.10 13.31 -5.64
C VAL A 120 -15.88 14.16 -5.26
N THR A 121 -15.75 15.30 -5.92
CA THR A 121 -14.73 16.35 -5.70
C THR A 121 -15.42 17.69 -5.46
N GLY A 122 -14.67 18.70 -5.01
CA GLY A 122 -15.15 20.07 -4.74
C GLY A 122 -15.22 20.43 -3.25
N MET A 123 -14.99 19.46 -2.36
CA MET A 123 -14.98 19.66 -0.91
C MET A 123 -13.58 19.96 -0.35
N GLU A 124 -12.53 19.98 -1.17
CA GLU A 124 -11.14 19.97 -0.71
C GLU A 124 -10.81 21.19 0.16
N ASN A 125 -11.24 22.39 -0.27
CA ASN A 125 -11.04 23.62 0.51
C ASN A 125 -11.84 23.61 1.82
N TYR A 126 -13.04 23.04 1.79
CA TYR A 126 -13.88 22.89 2.97
C TYR A 126 -13.25 21.92 3.97
N ASP A 127 -12.82 20.74 3.53
CA ASP A 127 -12.22 19.73 4.39
C ASP A 127 -10.88 20.20 4.98
N VAL A 128 -10.08 20.92 4.20
CA VAL A 128 -8.86 21.59 4.70
C VAL A 128 -9.22 22.63 5.76
N ALA A 129 -10.25 23.45 5.55
CA ALA A 129 -10.71 24.42 6.54
C ALA A 129 -11.26 23.75 7.82
N VAL A 130 -11.91 22.59 7.70
CA VAL A 130 -12.33 21.76 8.85
C VAL A 130 -11.11 21.31 9.65
N TRP A 131 -10.03 20.87 9.00
CA TRP A 131 -8.77 20.53 9.68
C TRP A 131 -8.10 21.75 10.31
N ALA A 132 -8.07 22.89 9.62
CA ALA A 132 -7.56 24.14 10.18
C ALA A 132 -8.35 24.56 11.43
N THR A 133 -9.68 24.36 11.42
CA THR A 133 -10.54 24.56 12.60
C THR A 133 -10.15 23.62 13.73
N ARG A 134 -9.94 22.33 13.47
CA ARG A 134 -9.50 21.35 14.48
C ARG A 134 -8.14 21.71 15.07
N ILE A 135 -7.20 22.16 14.24
CA ILE A 135 -5.88 22.65 14.67
C ILE A 135 -6.07 23.85 15.61
N ARG A 136 -6.83 24.87 15.17
CA ARG A 136 -7.15 26.07 15.96
C ARG A 136 -7.80 25.74 17.30
N LEU A 137 -8.72 24.77 17.32
CA LEU A 137 -9.35 24.29 18.54
C LEU A 137 -8.35 23.56 19.45
N ALA A 138 -7.49 22.71 18.90
CA ALA A 138 -6.44 22.03 19.66
C ALA A 138 -5.44 23.03 20.27
N GLN A 139 -5.15 24.14 19.59
CA GLN A 139 -4.31 25.21 20.15
C GLN A 139 -4.85 25.82 21.43
N ARG A 140 -6.17 25.76 21.67
CA ARG A 140 -6.76 26.29 22.92
C ARG A 140 -6.24 25.59 24.17
N ALA A 141 -5.72 24.38 24.04
CA ALA A 141 -5.08 23.65 25.14
C ALA A 141 -3.64 24.14 25.44
N LEU A 142 -2.98 24.81 24.48
CA LEU A 142 -1.57 25.18 24.60
C LEU A 142 -1.26 26.04 25.84
N PRO A 143 -2.04 27.08 26.21
CA PRO A 143 -1.78 27.85 27.42
C PRO A 143 -1.80 26.98 28.69
N SER A 144 -2.76 26.06 28.78
CA SER A 144 -2.89 25.15 29.92
C SER A 144 -1.73 24.16 29.99
N VAL A 145 -1.33 23.58 28.84
CA VAL A 145 -0.19 22.65 28.75
C VAL A 145 1.12 23.33 29.16
N LEU A 146 1.35 24.56 28.69
CA LEU A 146 2.52 25.35 29.09
C LEU A 146 2.48 25.69 30.60
N GLY A 147 1.29 25.96 31.14
CA GLY A 147 1.11 26.16 32.57
C GLY A 147 1.53 24.98 33.43
N LEU A 148 1.35 23.73 32.95
CA LEU A 148 1.76 22.52 33.67
C LEU A 148 3.28 22.43 33.87
N ILE A 149 4.06 23.09 33.02
CA ILE A 149 5.53 23.15 33.12
C ILE A 149 6.02 24.51 33.66
N GLY A 150 5.14 25.29 34.28
CA GLY A 150 5.47 26.56 34.93
C GLY A 150 5.59 27.76 33.99
N LEU A 151 5.17 27.65 32.72
CA LEU A 151 5.24 28.74 31.76
C LEU A 151 3.92 29.51 31.69
N ASN A 152 3.97 30.83 31.91
CA ASN A 152 2.82 31.71 31.75
C ASN A 152 2.65 32.13 30.29
N ALA A 153 1.94 31.31 29.51
CA ALA A 153 1.72 31.55 28.08
C ALA A 153 1.07 32.90 27.77
N ALA A 154 0.17 33.41 28.62
CA ALA A 154 -0.48 34.70 28.43
C ALA A 154 0.52 35.87 28.59
N ALA A 155 1.42 35.80 29.57
CA ALA A 155 2.47 36.80 29.76
C ALA A 155 3.46 36.78 28.59
N ILE A 156 3.88 35.60 28.14
CA ILE A 156 4.79 35.45 26.99
C ILE A 156 4.11 35.98 25.72
N SER A 157 2.85 35.59 25.47
CA SER A 157 2.04 36.08 24.35
C SER A 157 1.98 37.61 24.31
N LYS A 158 1.67 38.25 25.45
CA LYS A 158 1.61 39.70 25.54
C LYS A 158 2.94 40.36 25.18
N ASN A 159 4.06 39.85 25.71
CA ASN A 159 5.40 40.40 25.45
C ASN A 159 5.83 40.24 23.98
N MET A 160 5.35 39.19 23.30
CA MET A 160 5.70 38.91 21.91
C MET A 160 4.72 39.52 20.89
N SER A 161 3.59 40.06 21.33
CA SER A 161 2.49 40.50 20.45
C SER A 161 2.91 41.53 19.39
N ALA A 162 3.85 42.43 19.71
CA ALA A 162 4.33 43.45 18.78
C ALA A 162 5.37 42.94 17.78
N SER A 163 6.26 42.03 18.20
CA SER A 163 7.38 41.56 17.37
C SER A 163 7.07 40.26 16.62
N HIS A 164 6.23 39.39 17.20
CA HIS A 164 5.87 38.08 16.68
C HIS A 164 4.37 37.80 16.86
N PRO A 165 3.49 38.57 16.18
CA PRO A 165 2.05 38.52 16.40
C PRO A 165 1.42 37.13 16.16
N LEU A 166 1.93 36.36 15.19
CA LEU A 166 1.48 34.98 14.96
C LEU A 166 1.85 34.04 16.11
N LEU A 167 3.07 34.14 16.63
CA LEU A 167 3.48 33.32 17.77
C LEU A 167 2.73 33.72 19.04
N ALA A 168 2.51 35.02 19.24
CA ALA A 168 1.68 35.54 20.32
C ALA A 168 0.25 35.00 20.24
N GLY A 169 -0.36 34.96 19.06
CA GLY A 169 -1.69 34.40 18.85
C GLY A 169 -1.77 32.89 19.12
N ALA A 170 -0.75 32.13 18.72
CA ALA A 170 -0.63 30.70 19.05
C ALA A 170 -0.55 30.49 20.57
N LEU A 171 0.35 31.22 21.25
CA LEU A 171 0.49 31.19 22.71
C LEU A 171 -0.75 31.68 23.47
N ALA A 172 -1.58 32.51 22.84
CA ALA A 172 -2.89 32.93 23.35
C ALA A 172 -4.00 31.89 23.12
N GLY A 173 -3.65 30.66 22.72
CA GLY A 173 -4.60 29.58 22.48
C GLY A 173 -5.31 29.68 21.13
N GLY A 174 -4.61 30.19 20.11
CA GLY A 174 -5.16 30.37 18.77
C GLY A 174 -6.01 31.64 18.60
N LYS A 175 -5.81 32.66 19.43
CA LYS A 175 -6.50 33.94 19.30
C LYS A 175 -5.70 34.90 18.44
N TYR A 176 -6.17 35.15 17.21
CA TYR A 176 -5.50 36.03 16.25
C TYR A 176 -6.43 37.19 15.87
N PRO A 177 -6.58 38.22 16.72
CA PRO A 177 -7.54 39.31 16.50
C PRO A 177 -7.21 40.17 15.27
N PHE A 178 -5.98 40.07 14.76
CA PHE A 178 -5.52 40.79 13.56
C PHE A 178 -5.69 39.98 12.27
N LEU A 179 -6.02 38.68 12.35
CA LEU A 179 -6.24 37.86 11.17
C LEU A 179 -7.72 37.88 10.83
N THR A 180 -8.08 38.71 9.85
CA THR A 180 -9.41 38.75 9.28
C THR A 180 -9.37 38.63 7.76
N SER A 181 -10.49 38.21 7.20
CA SER A 181 -10.75 38.18 5.76
C SER A 181 -12.11 38.81 5.50
N PHE A 182 -12.30 39.38 4.31
CA PHE A 182 -13.57 39.97 3.92
C PHE A 182 -14.51 38.87 3.39
N ASP A 183 -15.68 38.73 4.01
CA ASP A 183 -16.73 37.86 3.51
C ASP A 183 -17.65 38.65 2.58
N ALA A 184 -17.51 38.41 1.28
CA ALA A 184 -18.30 39.07 0.24
C ALA A 184 -19.81 38.75 0.31
N THR A 185 -20.22 37.69 1.02
CA THR A 185 -21.63 37.31 1.15
C THR A 185 -22.35 38.07 2.25
N SER A 186 -21.64 38.41 3.33
CA SER A 186 -22.18 39.13 4.48
C SER A 186 -21.74 40.59 4.57
N ASP A 187 -20.83 41.04 3.69
CA ASP A 187 -20.23 42.38 3.68
C ASP A 187 -19.56 42.75 5.02
N VAL A 188 -19.01 41.73 5.71
CA VAL A 188 -18.41 41.86 7.05
C VAL A 188 -17.01 41.24 7.07
N SER A 189 -16.11 41.86 7.83
CA SER A 189 -14.80 41.29 8.14
C SER A 189 -14.95 40.13 9.14
N VAL A 190 -14.59 38.91 8.71
CA VAL A 190 -14.66 37.68 9.51
C VAL A 190 -13.26 37.20 9.93
N PRO A 191 -13.10 36.41 10.99
CA PRO A 191 -11.80 35.84 11.35
C PRO A 191 -11.19 35.01 10.21
N ALA A 192 -9.85 35.00 10.11
CA ALA A 192 -9.12 34.22 9.12
C ALA A 192 -8.17 33.19 9.78
N PHE A 193 -7.88 32.11 9.05
CA PHE A 193 -6.86 31.14 9.46
C PHE A 193 -5.47 31.74 9.28
N ALA A 194 -4.56 31.39 10.19
CA ALA A 194 -3.15 31.68 10.00
C ALA A 194 -2.60 30.77 8.88
N THR A 195 -1.62 31.27 8.12
CA THR A 195 -1.01 30.53 7.01
C THR A 195 -0.48 29.16 7.44
N TRP A 196 0.15 29.08 8.62
CA TRP A 196 0.69 27.82 9.13
C TRP A 196 -0.42 26.81 9.50
N GLU A 197 -1.60 27.27 9.92
CA GLU A 197 -2.76 26.39 10.18
C GLU A 197 -3.25 25.76 8.89
N LEU A 198 -3.34 26.55 7.82
CA LEU A 198 -3.73 26.05 6.51
C LEU A 198 -2.67 25.13 5.91
N VAL A 199 -1.38 25.43 6.08
CA VAL A 199 -0.29 24.54 5.61
C VAL A 199 -0.34 23.20 6.35
N LEU A 200 -0.48 23.22 7.68
CA LEU A 200 -0.60 22.00 8.47
C LEU A 200 -1.89 21.24 8.14
N ALA A 201 -3.02 21.93 7.97
CA ALA A 201 -4.28 21.31 7.57
C ALA A 201 -4.19 20.64 6.20
N LYS A 202 -3.55 21.30 5.22
CA LYS A 202 -3.25 20.71 3.91
C LYS A 202 -2.34 19.50 4.02
N ALA A 203 -1.30 19.55 4.85
CA ALA A 203 -0.43 18.41 5.09
C ALA A 203 -1.20 17.23 5.73
N ILE A 204 -2.09 17.52 6.69
CA ILE A 204 -2.95 16.49 7.28
C ILE A 204 -3.85 15.87 6.22
N TYR A 205 -4.56 16.69 5.45
CA TYR A 205 -5.53 16.25 4.47
C TYR A 205 -4.89 15.50 3.28
N TRP A 206 -3.85 16.07 2.67
CA TRP A 206 -3.27 15.54 1.43
C TRP A 206 -2.18 14.49 1.64
N LEU A 207 -1.50 14.48 2.80
CA LEU A 207 -0.34 13.61 3.02
C LEU A 207 -0.55 12.65 4.19
N ILE A 208 -0.86 13.18 5.39
CA ILE A 208 -0.88 12.36 6.60
C ILE A 208 -2.04 11.37 6.57
N ILE A 209 -3.25 11.79 6.20
CA ILE A 209 -4.40 10.88 6.14
C ILE A 209 -4.19 9.82 5.05
N PRO A 210 -3.95 10.15 3.76
CA PRO A 210 -3.73 9.13 2.75
C PRO A 210 -2.53 8.22 3.06
N GLY A 211 -1.43 8.80 3.57
CA GLY A 211 -0.25 8.03 3.96
C GLY A 211 -0.52 7.07 5.12
N PHE A 212 -1.29 7.51 6.12
CA PHE A 212 -1.71 6.65 7.24
C PHE A 212 -2.65 5.55 6.77
N GLN A 213 -3.62 5.84 5.90
CA GLN A 213 -4.50 4.83 5.31
C GLN A 213 -3.70 3.78 4.52
N PHE A 214 -2.76 4.22 3.68
CA PHE A 214 -1.89 3.30 2.94
C PHE A 214 -1.04 2.43 3.88
N TRP A 215 -0.48 3.02 4.94
CA TRP A 215 0.25 2.28 5.97
C TRP A 215 -0.63 1.26 6.68
N VAL A 216 -1.87 1.61 7.05
CA VAL A 216 -2.84 0.67 7.66
C VAL A 216 -3.11 -0.50 6.71
N ALA A 217 -3.29 -0.23 5.42
CA ALA A 217 -3.53 -1.29 4.43
C ALA A 217 -2.34 -2.25 4.30
N VAL A 218 -1.12 -1.71 4.22
CA VAL A 218 0.12 -2.50 4.19
C VAL A 218 0.27 -3.34 5.46
N ALA A 219 0.11 -2.72 6.63
CA ALA A 219 0.23 -3.41 7.91
C ALA A 219 -0.83 -4.52 8.07
N PHE A 220 -2.06 -4.26 7.61
CA PHE A 220 -3.12 -5.27 7.59
C PHE A 220 -2.78 -6.42 6.65
N LEU A 221 -2.37 -6.12 5.41
CA LEU A 221 -2.07 -7.14 4.41
C LEU A 221 -0.89 -8.03 4.84
N ASP A 222 0.20 -7.45 5.35
CA ASP A 222 1.35 -8.20 5.89
C ASP A 222 0.92 -9.15 7.02
N SER A 223 0.08 -8.64 7.93
CA SER A 223 -0.44 -9.45 9.03
C SER A 223 -1.32 -10.59 8.53
N TRP A 224 -2.26 -10.27 7.65
CA TRP A 224 -3.17 -11.24 7.06
C TRP A 224 -2.41 -12.36 6.35
N GLN A 225 -1.51 -12.00 5.45
CA GLN A 225 -0.76 -12.97 4.67
C GLN A 225 0.18 -13.78 5.54
N TYR A 226 0.90 -13.17 6.49
CA TYR A 226 1.76 -13.93 7.41
C TYR A 226 0.99 -15.04 8.14
N PHE A 227 -0.15 -14.71 8.77
CA PHE A 227 -0.87 -15.68 9.58
C PHE A 227 -1.48 -16.81 8.74
N TRP A 228 -2.06 -16.48 7.58
CA TRP A 228 -2.60 -17.49 6.68
C TRP A 228 -1.51 -18.35 6.04
N HIS A 229 -0.41 -17.74 5.62
CA HIS A 229 0.71 -18.44 5.01
C HIS A 229 1.33 -19.42 6.01
N ARG A 230 1.62 -18.96 7.23
CA ARG A 230 2.09 -19.83 8.31
C ARG A 230 1.09 -20.93 8.65
N ALA A 231 -0.21 -20.61 8.72
CA ALA A 231 -1.24 -21.62 8.97
C ALA A 231 -1.25 -22.70 7.88
N MET A 232 -1.11 -22.31 6.61
CA MET A 232 -1.03 -23.22 5.48
C MET A 232 0.21 -24.12 5.52
N HIS A 233 1.32 -23.67 6.09
CA HIS A 233 2.51 -24.52 6.29
C HIS A 233 2.45 -25.44 7.49
N VAL A 234 1.88 -24.96 8.61
CA VAL A 234 1.87 -25.70 9.87
C VAL A 234 0.72 -26.72 9.90
N ASN A 235 -0.40 -26.42 9.24
CA ASN A 235 -1.50 -27.36 9.09
C ASN A 235 -1.27 -28.28 7.89
N LYS A 236 -1.04 -29.57 8.17
CA LYS A 236 -0.78 -30.59 7.13
C LYS A 236 -1.86 -30.64 6.05
N TRP A 237 -3.14 -30.51 6.42
CA TRP A 237 -4.23 -30.58 5.45
C TRP A 237 -4.21 -29.38 4.50
N MET A 238 -4.05 -28.17 5.05
CA MET A 238 -3.98 -26.94 4.25
C MET A 238 -2.75 -26.97 3.33
N TYR A 239 -1.60 -27.43 3.85
CA TYR A 239 -0.38 -27.58 3.05
C TYR A 239 -0.65 -28.51 1.86
N THR A 240 -1.09 -29.74 2.11
CA THR A 240 -1.19 -30.75 1.04
C THR A 240 -2.23 -30.42 -0.02
N HIS A 241 -3.33 -29.76 0.35
CA HIS A 241 -4.44 -29.49 -0.57
C HIS A 241 -4.35 -28.14 -1.25
N TRP A 242 -3.75 -27.14 -0.60
CA TRP A 242 -3.68 -25.78 -1.12
C TRP A 242 -2.23 -25.41 -1.44
N HIS A 243 -1.43 -25.18 -0.41
CA HIS A 243 -0.15 -24.47 -0.53
C HIS A 243 1.00 -25.28 -1.16
N ALA A 244 0.94 -26.62 -1.11
CA ALA A 244 1.91 -27.47 -1.78
C ALA A 244 1.91 -27.27 -3.30
N ARG A 245 0.83 -26.74 -3.90
CA ARG A 245 0.81 -26.37 -5.32
C ARG A 245 1.82 -25.26 -5.61
N HIS A 246 1.84 -24.22 -4.78
CA HIS A 246 2.76 -23.10 -4.90
C HIS A 246 4.22 -23.57 -4.80
N HIS A 247 4.51 -24.41 -3.80
CA HIS A 247 5.83 -25.04 -3.59
C HIS A 247 6.24 -26.09 -4.63
N ARG A 248 5.46 -26.31 -5.71
CA ARG A 248 5.96 -27.02 -6.90
C ARG A 248 6.98 -26.19 -7.67
N LEU A 249 7.07 -24.89 -7.38
CA LEU A 249 8.10 -23.96 -7.89
C LEU A 249 9.22 -23.76 -6.87
N TYR A 250 10.05 -24.78 -6.67
CA TYR A 250 11.22 -24.72 -5.78
C TYR A 250 12.25 -23.63 -6.14
N VAL A 251 12.27 -23.22 -7.40
CA VAL A 251 13.05 -22.10 -7.89
C VAL A 251 12.06 -21.06 -8.42
N PRO A 252 11.71 -20.05 -7.59
CA PRO A 252 10.78 -19.00 -7.96
C PRO A 252 11.26 -18.22 -9.19
N TYR A 253 10.28 -17.72 -9.94
CA TYR A 253 10.49 -16.78 -11.03
C TYR A 253 9.26 -15.84 -11.13
N ALA A 254 9.44 -14.67 -11.73
CA ALA A 254 8.52 -13.53 -11.63
C ALA A 254 7.04 -13.86 -11.93
N TYR A 255 6.69 -14.40 -13.11
CA TYR A 255 5.29 -14.74 -13.42
C TYR A 255 4.80 -16.02 -12.71
N GLY A 256 5.62 -16.64 -11.86
CA GLY A 256 5.23 -17.73 -10.97
C GLY A 256 4.63 -17.24 -9.65
N ALA A 257 4.66 -15.93 -9.38
CA ALA A 257 4.30 -15.38 -8.07
C ALA A 257 2.86 -15.66 -7.63
N LEU A 258 1.92 -15.79 -8.58
CA LEU A 258 0.51 -16.12 -8.30
C LEU A 258 0.17 -17.56 -8.69
N TYR A 259 1.17 -18.42 -8.82
CA TYR A 259 0.92 -19.84 -9.04
C TYR A 259 0.55 -20.51 -7.72
N ASN A 260 -0.72 -20.44 -7.37
CA ASN A 260 -1.27 -20.99 -6.14
C ASN A 260 -2.55 -21.78 -6.43
N HIS A 261 -3.08 -22.45 -5.39
CA HIS A 261 -4.40 -23.05 -5.49
C HIS A 261 -5.48 -21.94 -5.46
N PRO A 262 -6.58 -21.99 -6.25
CA PRO A 262 -7.56 -20.89 -6.30
C PRO A 262 -8.15 -20.48 -4.94
N VAL A 263 -8.33 -21.44 -4.03
CA VAL A 263 -8.78 -21.15 -2.65
C VAL A 263 -7.72 -20.40 -1.85
N GLU A 264 -6.46 -20.77 -2.03
CA GLU A 264 -5.35 -20.10 -1.36
C GLU A 264 -5.16 -18.69 -1.91
N GLY A 265 -5.11 -18.51 -3.23
CA GLY A 265 -5.00 -17.19 -3.84
C GLY A 265 -6.18 -16.30 -3.49
N PHE A 266 -7.40 -16.85 -3.44
CA PHE A 266 -8.54 -16.10 -2.95
C PHE A 266 -8.37 -15.66 -1.49
N VAL A 267 -7.95 -16.56 -0.58
CA VAL A 267 -7.83 -16.23 0.84
C VAL A 267 -6.65 -15.29 1.11
N LEU A 268 -5.45 -15.57 0.59
CA LEU A 268 -4.23 -14.81 0.84
C LEU A 268 -4.22 -13.48 0.08
N ASP A 269 -4.49 -13.53 -1.22
CA ASP A 269 -4.25 -12.40 -2.11
C ASP A 269 -5.52 -11.57 -2.26
N THR A 270 -6.59 -12.18 -2.77
CA THR A 270 -7.82 -11.45 -3.15
C THR A 270 -8.56 -10.90 -1.93
N ALA A 271 -8.89 -11.75 -0.96
CA ALA A 271 -9.59 -11.36 0.25
C ALA A 271 -8.69 -10.51 1.16
N GLY A 272 -7.40 -10.86 1.27
CA GLY A 272 -6.42 -10.08 2.03
C GLY A 272 -6.32 -8.64 1.55
N ALA A 273 -6.13 -8.43 0.24
CA ALA A 273 -6.02 -7.10 -0.34
C ALA A 273 -7.36 -6.34 -0.28
N GLY A 274 -8.49 -7.00 -0.56
CA GLY A 274 -9.82 -6.38 -0.49
C GLY A 274 -10.20 -5.95 0.94
N LEU A 275 -9.85 -6.74 1.95
CA LEU A 275 -10.06 -6.37 3.36
C LEU A 275 -9.10 -5.26 3.81
N ALA A 276 -7.84 -5.29 3.38
CA ALA A 276 -6.87 -4.22 3.65
C ALA A 276 -7.38 -2.87 3.12
N TYR A 277 -7.90 -2.87 1.89
CA TYR A 277 -8.57 -1.72 1.28
C TYR A 277 -9.70 -1.21 2.17
N LYS A 278 -10.67 -2.05 2.55
CA LYS A 278 -11.81 -1.64 3.38
C LYS A 278 -11.41 -1.15 4.77
N VAL A 279 -10.52 -1.85 5.46
CA VAL A 279 -10.08 -1.52 6.83
C VAL A 279 -9.31 -0.20 6.87
N SER A 280 -8.54 0.09 5.82
CA SER A 280 -7.80 1.36 5.73
C SER A 280 -8.68 2.58 5.50
N LEU A 281 -9.94 2.40 5.09
CA LEU A 281 -10.84 3.47 4.68
C LEU A 281 -10.28 4.33 3.54
N MET A 282 -9.31 3.82 2.77
CA MET A 282 -8.77 4.53 1.63
C MET A 282 -9.83 4.67 0.54
N SER A 283 -9.67 5.67 -0.32
CA SER A 283 -10.58 5.86 -1.44
C SER A 283 -10.43 4.75 -2.51
N PRO A 284 -11.47 4.48 -3.32
CA PRO A 284 -11.37 3.59 -4.48
C PRO A 284 -10.18 3.93 -5.38
N ARG A 285 -9.93 5.21 -5.65
CA ARG A 285 -8.75 5.66 -6.42
C ARG A 285 -7.42 5.32 -5.76
N MET A 286 -7.30 5.47 -4.44
CA MET A 286 -6.09 5.03 -3.72
C MET A 286 -5.89 3.52 -3.78
N SER A 287 -6.99 2.74 -3.80
CA SER A 287 -6.91 1.28 -3.89
C SER A 287 -6.24 0.81 -5.18
N ILE A 288 -6.38 1.55 -6.29
CA ILE A 288 -5.70 1.26 -7.56
C ILE A 288 -4.17 1.23 -7.35
N PHE A 289 -3.62 2.26 -6.71
CA PHE A 289 -2.19 2.34 -6.41
C PHE A 289 -1.77 1.25 -5.43
N PHE A 290 -2.57 0.98 -4.40
CA PHE A 290 -2.29 -0.06 -3.43
C PHE A 290 -2.24 -1.46 -4.08
N TYR A 291 -3.23 -1.82 -4.90
CA TYR A 291 -3.27 -3.12 -5.57
C TYR A 291 -2.16 -3.29 -6.59
N ILE A 292 -1.88 -2.25 -7.39
CA ILE A 292 -0.76 -2.27 -8.34
C ILE A 292 0.57 -2.44 -7.59
N SER A 293 0.81 -1.63 -6.56
CA SER A 293 2.06 -1.68 -5.79
C SER A 293 2.25 -3.03 -5.11
N SER A 294 1.18 -3.59 -4.52
CA SER A 294 1.20 -4.91 -3.87
C SER A 294 1.50 -6.01 -4.89
N THR A 295 0.87 -5.95 -6.07
CA THR A 295 1.08 -6.94 -7.13
C THR A 295 2.51 -6.90 -7.68
N ILE A 296 3.04 -5.70 -7.92
CA ILE A 296 4.44 -5.52 -8.34
C ILE A 296 5.36 -6.09 -7.27
N LYS A 297 5.09 -5.83 -5.99
CA LYS A 297 5.89 -6.35 -4.89
C LYS A 297 5.89 -7.89 -4.83
N THR A 298 4.73 -8.51 -4.97
CA THR A 298 4.61 -9.97 -5.03
C THR A 298 5.41 -10.56 -6.19
N VAL A 299 5.43 -9.92 -7.36
CA VAL A 299 6.25 -10.34 -8.51
C VAL A 299 7.75 -10.18 -8.22
N ASP A 300 8.16 -9.06 -7.62
CA ASP A 300 9.55 -8.79 -7.25
C ASP A 300 10.09 -9.82 -6.24
N ASP A 301 9.30 -10.20 -5.23
CA ASP A 301 9.67 -11.24 -4.26
C ASP A 301 9.90 -12.62 -4.88
N HIS A 302 9.36 -12.85 -6.07
CA HIS A 302 9.52 -14.09 -6.81
C HIS A 302 10.46 -13.94 -8.00
N CYS A 303 11.08 -12.79 -8.22
CA CYS A 303 11.71 -12.49 -9.51
C CYS A 303 12.91 -13.39 -9.83
N GLY A 304 13.53 -14.01 -8.82
CA GLY A 304 14.70 -14.86 -8.96
C GLY A 304 16.03 -14.10 -9.03
N TYR A 305 16.01 -12.80 -8.76
CA TYR A 305 17.18 -11.91 -8.79
C TYR A 305 17.27 -11.06 -7.52
N ALA A 306 18.49 -10.95 -7.00
CA ALA A 306 18.85 -10.01 -5.94
C ALA A 306 19.57 -8.80 -6.56
N LEU A 307 18.83 -7.92 -7.24
CA LEU A 307 19.39 -6.75 -7.91
C LEU A 307 19.70 -5.65 -6.89
N PRO A 308 20.95 -5.15 -6.80
CA PRO A 308 21.33 -4.20 -5.74
C PRO A 308 20.67 -2.82 -5.90
N TRP A 309 20.16 -2.50 -7.10
CA TRP A 309 19.46 -1.25 -7.40
C TRP A 309 17.93 -1.40 -7.40
N ASP A 310 17.39 -2.57 -7.05
CA ASP A 310 15.94 -2.71 -6.96
C ASP A 310 15.40 -1.90 -5.78
N PRO A 311 14.57 -0.87 -6.00
CA PRO A 311 14.07 -0.05 -4.92
C PRO A 311 13.15 -0.85 -3.98
N LEU A 312 12.38 -1.81 -4.48
CA LEU A 312 11.44 -2.58 -3.67
C LEU A 312 12.18 -3.46 -2.68
N GLN A 313 13.23 -4.16 -3.13
CA GLN A 313 14.06 -4.99 -2.27
C GLN A 313 14.87 -4.19 -1.24
N ASN A 314 15.07 -2.89 -1.46
CA ASN A 314 15.79 -1.99 -0.55
C ASN A 314 14.89 -1.27 0.46
N ILE A 315 13.65 -0.91 0.08
CA ILE A 315 12.73 -0.20 0.98
C ILE A 315 11.91 -1.13 1.87
N THR A 316 11.76 -2.41 1.48
CA THR A 316 11.04 -3.41 2.27
C THR A 316 12.00 -4.49 2.77
N SER A 317 11.65 -5.14 3.89
CA SER A 317 12.54 -6.15 4.47
C SER A 317 12.31 -7.57 3.93
N ASN A 318 11.18 -7.86 3.28
CA ASN A 318 11.02 -9.03 2.43
C ASN A 318 11.55 -8.69 1.03
N ASN A 319 12.27 -9.63 0.41
CA ASN A 319 12.82 -9.54 -0.94
C ASN A 319 12.98 -10.95 -1.55
N ALA A 320 13.44 -11.00 -2.80
CA ALA A 320 13.64 -12.23 -3.56
C ALA A 320 14.52 -13.27 -2.84
N THR A 321 15.62 -12.85 -2.19
CA THR A 321 16.49 -13.79 -1.45
C THR A 321 15.79 -14.38 -0.23
N TYR A 322 15.10 -13.54 0.54
CA TYR A 322 14.36 -13.96 1.73
C TYR A 322 13.26 -14.97 1.37
N HIS A 323 12.51 -14.69 0.31
CA HIS A 323 11.42 -15.55 -0.13
C HIS A 323 11.94 -16.81 -0.85
N ASP A 324 13.06 -16.73 -1.56
CA ASP A 324 13.67 -17.92 -2.17
C ASP A 324 14.06 -18.99 -1.12
N ILE A 325 14.61 -18.57 0.02
CA ILE A 325 14.92 -19.46 1.15
C ILE A 325 13.67 -20.26 1.57
N HIS A 326 12.52 -19.59 1.63
CA HIS A 326 11.24 -20.22 1.98
C HIS A 326 10.84 -21.33 0.98
N HIS A 327 11.06 -21.13 -0.31
CA HIS A 327 10.80 -22.14 -1.35
C HIS A 327 11.77 -23.32 -1.33
N GLN A 328 12.89 -23.21 -0.60
CA GLN A 328 13.81 -24.32 -0.47
C GLN A 328 13.27 -25.40 0.49
N SER A 329 13.49 -26.67 0.15
CA SER A 329 13.03 -27.80 0.97
C SER A 329 13.50 -27.77 2.43
N TRP A 330 14.64 -27.12 2.67
CA TRP A 330 15.21 -26.91 4.00
C TRP A 330 14.73 -25.64 4.71
N GLY A 331 14.15 -24.67 3.98
CA GLY A 331 13.64 -23.39 4.51
C GLY A 331 12.11 -23.28 4.53
N ILE A 332 11.39 -24.29 4.03
CA ILE A 332 9.92 -24.34 3.89
C ILE A 332 9.09 -24.15 5.17
N LYS A 333 9.73 -24.11 6.35
CA LYS A 333 9.06 -23.83 7.63
C LYS A 333 9.54 -22.53 8.28
N THR A 334 10.11 -21.65 7.49
CA THR A 334 10.63 -20.34 7.90
C THR A 334 10.23 -19.28 6.89
N ASN A 335 10.40 -18.00 7.23
CA ASN A 335 10.20 -16.87 6.34
C ASN A 335 8.78 -16.78 5.75
N PHE A 336 7.76 -16.73 6.62
CA PHE A 336 6.35 -16.71 6.19
C PHE A 336 5.81 -15.32 5.82
N SER A 337 6.49 -14.24 6.20
CA SER A 337 5.99 -12.88 6.03
C SER A 337 6.05 -12.48 4.56
N GLN A 338 4.95 -11.95 4.07
CA GLN A 338 4.79 -11.41 2.72
C GLN A 338 3.61 -10.41 2.72
N PRO A 339 3.55 -9.46 1.78
CA PRO A 339 4.55 -9.20 0.75
C PRO A 339 5.59 -8.14 1.15
N PHE A 340 5.38 -7.30 2.17
CA PHE A 340 6.28 -6.15 2.41
C PHE A 340 7.34 -6.42 3.49
N PHE A 341 6.94 -6.59 4.74
CA PHE A 341 7.86 -6.59 5.86
C PHE A 341 7.93 -7.94 6.59
N THR A 342 9.09 -8.23 7.15
CA THR A 342 9.40 -9.48 7.87
C THR A 342 9.19 -9.36 9.37
N ILE A 343 8.31 -8.44 9.80
CA ILE A 343 8.13 -8.09 11.22
C ILE A 343 7.62 -9.32 11.99
N TRP A 344 6.64 -10.02 11.43
CA TRP A 344 6.01 -11.14 12.11
C TRP A 344 6.94 -12.34 12.29
N ASP A 345 7.79 -12.66 11.30
CA ASP A 345 8.80 -13.71 11.48
C ASP A 345 9.82 -13.38 12.56
N ARG A 346 10.21 -12.10 12.70
CA ARG A 346 11.11 -11.65 13.77
C ARG A 346 10.44 -11.76 15.13
N TRP A 347 9.19 -11.32 15.25
CA TRP A 347 8.46 -11.34 16.52
C TRP A 347 8.08 -12.74 16.99
N LEU A 348 7.79 -13.65 16.06
CA LEU A 348 7.31 -14.99 16.36
C LEU A 348 8.38 -16.07 16.18
N GLY A 349 9.64 -15.69 15.91
CA GLY A 349 10.77 -16.60 15.85
C GLY A 349 10.67 -17.61 14.70
N THR A 350 10.16 -17.19 13.54
CA THR A 350 10.03 -18.03 12.34
C THR A 350 10.91 -17.57 11.17
N MET A 351 11.78 -16.59 11.41
CA MET A 351 12.80 -16.19 10.43
C MET A 351 13.87 -17.28 10.31
N TRP A 352 14.33 -17.54 9.09
CA TRP A 352 15.46 -18.44 8.85
C TRP A 352 16.71 -17.92 9.55
N GLU A 353 17.42 -18.80 10.25
CA GLU A 353 18.71 -18.52 10.87
C GLU A 353 19.76 -19.51 10.33
N GLY A 354 20.91 -18.97 9.94
CA GLY A 354 22.08 -19.76 9.53
C GLY A 354 22.52 -19.55 8.08
N ASP A 355 23.72 -20.03 7.79
CA ASP A 355 24.36 -19.89 6.49
C ASP A 355 23.71 -20.80 5.43
N THR A 356 23.38 -20.21 4.29
CA THR A 356 22.75 -20.87 3.14
C THR A 356 23.75 -21.20 2.03
N SER A 357 24.97 -20.66 2.07
CA SER A 357 26.00 -20.77 1.03
C SER A 357 26.25 -22.22 0.61
N LEU A 358 26.62 -23.09 1.56
CA LEU A 358 26.87 -24.52 1.34
C LEU A 358 25.64 -25.26 0.81
N LYS A 359 24.42 -24.84 1.18
CA LYS A 359 23.18 -25.47 0.72
C LYS A 359 22.91 -25.13 -0.75
N TYR A 360 23.15 -23.88 -1.14
CA TYR A 360 23.04 -23.45 -2.54
C TYR A 360 24.16 -24.05 -3.40
N GLU A 361 25.41 -24.04 -2.94
CA GLU A 361 26.55 -24.66 -3.65
C GLU A 361 26.30 -26.14 -3.93
N ARG A 362 25.86 -26.90 -2.92
CA ARG A 362 25.50 -28.30 -3.09
C ARG A 362 24.39 -28.50 -4.12
N THR A 363 23.40 -27.59 -4.15
CA THR A 363 22.28 -27.70 -5.10
C THR A 363 22.72 -27.41 -6.53
N ARG A 364 23.55 -26.38 -6.72
CA ARG A 364 24.19 -26.05 -8.00
C ARG A 364 25.05 -27.19 -8.53
N GLU A 365 25.91 -27.75 -7.69
CA GLU A 365 26.78 -28.87 -8.08
C GLU A 365 25.95 -30.09 -8.50
N ASN A 366 24.92 -30.45 -7.74
CA ASN A 366 24.03 -31.56 -8.09
C ASN A 366 23.30 -31.34 -9.43
N ALA A 367 22.81 -30.14 -9.69
CA ALA A 367 22.14 -29.80 -10.95
C ALA A 367 23.10 -29.89 -12.14
N LYS A 368 24.34 -29.41 -11.97
CA LYS A 368 25.41 -29.51 -12.96
C LYS A 368 25.76 -30.98 -13.26
N LEU A 369 26.06 -31.77 -12.23
CA LEU A 369 26.39 -33.19 -12.38
C LEU A 369 25.26 -33.99 -13.06
N LYS A 370 23.99 -33.66 -12.77
CA LYS A 370 22.84 -34.29 -13.41
C LYS A 370 22.73 -33.90 -14.89
N SER A 371 22.99 -32.64 -15.23
CA SER A 371 23.05 -32.16 -16.62
C SER A 371 24.17 -32.85 -17.41
N GLU A 372 25.37 -32.91 -16.84
CA GLU A 372 26.53 -33.59 -17.44
C GLU A 372 26.23 -35.07 -17.71
N LYS A 373 25.70 -35.80 -16.71
CA LYS A 373 25.30 -37.21 -16.90
C LYS A 373 24.26 -37.38 -18.01
N LYS A 374 23.29 -36.47 -18.12
CA LYS A 374 22.27 -36.51 -19.19
C LYS A 374 22.89 -36.26 -20.56
N SER A 375 23.79 -35.29 -20.67
CA SER A 375 24.50 -35.00 -21.93
C SER A 375 25.38 -36.16 -22.38
N LEU A 376 26.10 -36.80 -21.46
CA LEU A 376 26.92 -37.98 -21.72
C LEU A 376 26.09 -39.20 -22.13
N ALA A 377 24.90 -39.37 -21.56
CA ALA A 377 23.98 -40.44 -21.95
C ALA A 377 23.41 -40.20 -23.37
N ALA A 378 23.06 -38.96 -23.70
CA ALA A 378 22.57 -38.59 -25.03
C ALA A 378 23.64 -38.72 -26.11
N ALA A 379 24.91 -38.45 -25.80
CA ALA A 379 26.03 -38.61 -26.73
C ALA A 379 26.42 -40.09 -27.00
N LYS A 380 25.89 -41.03 -26.20
CA LYS A 380 26.11 -42.48 -26.36
C LYS A 380 24.98 -43.19 -27.11
N GLN A 381 23.88 -42.49 -27.42
CA GLN A 381 22.79 -42.94 -28.28
C GLN A 381 23.00 -42.40 -29.68
#